data_AF-A0A532UXM2-F1
#
_entry.id   AF-A0A532UXM2-F1
#
_cell.length_a   1.000
_cell.length_b   1.000
_cell.length_c   1.000
_cell.angle_alpha   90.00
_cell.angle_beta   90.00
_cell.angle_gamma   90.00
#
_symmetry.space_group_name_H-M   'P 1'
#
loop_
_entity.id
_entity.type
_entity.pdbx_description
1 polymer ?
#
loop_
_entity_poly.entity_id
_entity_poly.type
_entity_poly.pdbx_seq_one_letter_code
_entity_poly.pdbx_strand_id
1 'polypeptide(L)'
;MVGKTRRQSRDNASLAVTHALNLLKPGGHLIIIEPVFYPVFMMGVVFYVKRFVTKVTSNRIQILGKWNNIGAPVVSYFTNEQLEDMISGMTRCHLVDRGIKEKRIGTLMRLAGIRRRTDSTFIVRKCQD
;
A
#
# COMPACT_ATOMS: atom_id res chain seq x y z
N MET A 1 2.70 -6.14 4.38
CA MET A 1 2.19 -7.38 5.01
C MET A 1 0.70 -7.26 5.28
N VAL A 2 -0.09 -8.28 4.98
CA VAL A 2 -1.55 -8.26 5.22
C VAL A 2 -1.83 -8.75 6.64
N GLY A 3 -2.17 -7.83 7.55
CA GLY A 3 -2.56 -8.16 8.92
C GLY A 3 -3.98 -8.73 9.02
N LYS A 4 -4.34 -9.28 10.18
CA LYS A 4 -5.68 -9.83 10.45
C LYS A 4 -6.78 -8.76 10.39
N THR A 5 -6.42 -7.50 10.66
CA THR A 5 -7.30 -6.34 10.60
C THR A 5 -6.68 -5.22 9.75
N ARG A 6 -7.49 -4.23 9.35
CA ARG A 6 -7.00 -3.03 8.67
C ARG A 6 -6.01 -2.26 9.53
N ARG A 7 -6.30 -2.13 10.83
CA ARG A 7 -5.40 -1.50 11.81
C ARG A 7 -4.06 -2.22 11.84
N GLN A 8 -4.05 -3.54 12.01
CA GLN A 8 -2.81 -4.31 12.03
C GLN A 8 -2.03 -4.23 10.71
N SER A 9 -2.72 -4.16 9.57
CA SER A 9 -2.05 -3.97 8.28
C SER A 9 -1.34 -2.60 8.19
N ARG A 10 -1.94 -1.56 8.77
CA ARG A 10 -1.32 -0.23 8.87
C ARG A 10 -0.13 -0.23 9.83
N ASP A 11 -0.29 -0.85 10.99
CA ASP A 11 0.78 -0.97 11.98
C ASP A 11 1.99 -1.71 11.39
N ASN A 12 1.74 -2.81 10.68
CA ASN A 12 2.78 -3.57 9.96
C ASN A 12 3.47 -2.74 8.87
N ALA A 13 2.73 -1.87 8.17
CA ALA A 13 3.32 -1.00 7.15
C ALA A 13 4.21 0.07 7.80
N SER A 14 3.76 0.68 8.89
CA SER A 14 4.55 1.65 9.66
C SER A 14 5.84 1.03 10.20
N LEU A 15 5.76 -0.17 10.77
CA LEU A 15 6.94 -0.94 11.20
C LEU A 15 7.88 -1.26 10.04
N ALA A 16 7.35 -1.66 8.88
CA ALA A 16 8.16 -1.94 7.70
C ALA A 16 8.94 -0.71 7.21
N VAL A 17 8.30 0.46 7.16
CA VAL A 17 8.98 1.72 6.81
C VAL A 17 10.04 2.08 7.85
N THR A 18 9.72 1.92 9.14
CA THR A 18 10.66 2.17 10.23
C THR A 18 11.90 1.27 10.14
N HIS A 19 11.71 -0.03 9.92
CA HIS A 19 12.82 -0.97 9.73
C HIS A 19 13.63 -0.65 8.48
N ALA A 20 12.97 -0.28 7.36
CA ALA A 20 13.66 0.13 6.14
C ALA A 20 14.54 1.36 6.37
N LEU A 21 14.06 2.38 7.09
CA LEU A 21 14.85 3.55 7.48
C LEU A 21 16.04 3.17 8.38
N ASN A 22 15.86 2.23 9.30
CA ASN A 22 16.93 1.78 10.18
C ASN A 22 18.09 1.12 9.42
N LEU A 23 17.82 0.47 8.29
CA LEU A 23 18.84 -0.12 7.43
C LEU A 23 19.67 0.90 6.64
N LEU A 24 19.17 2.14 6.48
CA LEU A 24 19.89 3.17 5.75
C LEU A 24 21.05 3.74 6.56
N LYS A 25 22.12 4.12 5.86
CA LYS A 25 23.16 4.99 6.42
C LYS A 25 22.59 6.40 6.70
N PRO A 26 23.16 7.14 7.66
CA PRO A 26 22.86 8.56 7.87
C PRO A 26 22.85 9.36 6.56
N GLY A 27 21.79 10.14 6.33
CA GLY A 27 21.61 10.91 5.09
C GLY A 27 21.15 10.09 3.86
N GLY A 28 20.99 8.77 3.99
CA GLY A 28 20.43 7.91 2.95
C GLY A 28 18.94 8.15 2.70
N HIS A 29 18.46 7.77 1.52
CA HIS A 29 17.09 8.00 1.08
C HIS A 29 16.30 6.69 1.00
N LEU A 30 15.06 6.71 1.49
CA LEU A 30 14.04 5.70 1.26
C LEU A 30 13.02 6.26 0.26
N ILE A 31 12.69 5.48 -0.76
CA ILE A 31 11.66 5.81 -1.74
C ILE A 31 10.46 4.90 -1.48
N ILE A 32 9.32 5.49 -1.15
CA ILE A 32 8.07 4.79 -0.89
C ILE A 32 7.15 5.03 -2.07
N ILE A 33 6.77 3.97 -2.78
CA ILE A 33 5.86 4.03 -3.93
C ILE A 33 4.63 3.20 -3.60
N GLU A 34 3.46 3.85 -3.58
CA GLU A 34 2.23 3.20 -3.16
C GLU A 34 1.04 3.63 -4.03
N PRO A 35 0.28 2.68 -4.63
CA PRO A 35 -0.93 2.99 -5.38
C PRO A 35 -2.13 3.17 -4.45
N VAL A 36 -2.69 4.37 -4.40
CA VAL A 36 -3.86 4.71 -3.57
C VAL A 36 -5.13 4.70 -4.42
N PHE A 37 -6.18 4.05 -3.90
CA PHE A 37 -7.46 3.86 -4.60
C PHE A 37 -8.62 4.50 -3.83
N TYR A 38 -9.53 5.14 -4.56
CA TYR A 38 -10.72 5.78 -4.00
C TYR A 38 -12.00 5.24 -4.67
N PRO A 39 -13.12 5.16 -3.92
CA PRO A 39 -13.25 5.53 -2.52
C PRO A 39 -12.68 4.47 -1.57
N VAL A 40 -12.10 4.90 -0.45
CA VAL A 40 -11.26 4.10 0.47
C VAL A 40 -11.99 2.91 1.09
N PHE A 41 -13.31 3.01 1.23
CA PHE A 41 -14.14 1.92 1.76
C PHE A 41 -14.26 0.75 0.79
N MET A 42 -14.20 0.98 -0.53
CA MET A 42 -14.21 -0.09 -1.53
C MET A 42 -12.98 -0.97 -1.43
N MET A 43 -11.84 -0.41 -0.99
CA MET A 43 -10.65 -1.20 -0.68
C MET A 43 -10.84 -2.11 0.54
N GLY A 44 -11.75 -1.74 1.44
CA GLY A 44 -12.21 -2.60 2.53
C GLY A 44 -13.03 -3.79 2.03
N VAL A 45 -13.99 -3.56 1.12
CA VAL A 45 -14.77 -4.63 0.49
C VAL A 45 -13.84 -5.61 -0.24
N VAL A 46 -12.92 -5.08 -1.04
CA VAL A 46 -11.90 -5.87 -1.72
C VAL A 46 -11.05 -6.67 -0.74
N PHE A 47 -10.67 -6.11 0.42
CA PHE A 47 -9.96 -6.84 1.48
C PHE A 47 -10.76 -8.03 2.03
N TYR A 48 -12.04 -7.83 2.36
CA TYR A 48 -12.87 -8.90 2.90
C TYR A 48 -13.19 -9.98 1.86
N VAL A 49 -13.49 -9.59 0.62
CA VAL A 49 -13.68 -10.52 -0.50
C VAL A 49 -12.42 -11.36 -0.71
N LYS A 50 -11.23 -10.72 -0.76
CA LYS A 50 -9.95 -11.44 -0.86
C LYS A 50 -9.73 -12.39 0.30
N ARG A 51 -9.98 -11.95 1.55
CA ARG A 51 -9.82 -12.78 2.74
C ARG A 51 -10.73 -14.01 2.67
N PHE A 52 -11.97 -13.82 2.25
CA PHE A 52 -12.93 -14.91 2.07
C PHE A 52 -12.44 -15.89 1.00
N VAL A 53 -12.01 -15.39 -0.16
CA VAL A 53 -11.43 -16.20 -1.23
C VAL A 53 -10.18 -16.95 -0.75
N THR A 54 -9.22 -16.29 -0.11
CA THR A 54 -7.99 -16.96 0.41
C THR A 54 -8.26 -18.01 1.49
N LYS A 55 -9.37 -17.93 2.22
CA LYS A 55 -9.77 -18.97 3.17
C LYS A 55 -10.30 -20.23 2.47
N VAL A 56 -10.86 -20.07 1.27
CA VAL A 56 -11.47 -21.15 0.48
C VAL A 56 -10.48 -21.71 -0.54
N THR A 57 -9.58 -20.88 -1.04
CA THR A 57 -8.60 -21.22 -2.09
C THR A 57 -7.20 -20.91 -1.60
N SER A 58 -6.63 -21.83 -0.81
CA SER A 58 -5.25 -21.78 -0.33
C SER A 58 -4.22 -22.11 -1.42
N ASN A 59 -4.69 -22.60 -2.58
CA ASN A 59 -3.86 -23.09 -3.67
C ASN A 59 -4.02 -22.19 -4.92
N ARG A 60 -2.95 -22.09 -5.71
CA ARG A 60 -2.93 -21.42 -7.02
C ARG A 60 -4.17 -21.82 -7.82
N ILE A 61 -4.95 -20.84 -8.26
CA ILE A 61 -6.16 -21.12 -9.05
C ILE A 61 -5.87 -20.79 -10.50
N GLN A 62 -6.20 -21.73 -11.37
CA GLN A 62 -6.08 -21.52 -12.80
C GLN A 62 -7.28 -20.69 -13.26
N ILE A 63 -7.02 -19.47 -13.71
CA ILE A 63 -8.04 -18.60 -14.32
C ILE A 63 -7.68 -18.47 -15.79
N LEU A 64 -8.58 -18.87 -16.68
CA LEU A 64 -8.41 -18.77 -18.14
C LEU A 64 -7.10 -19.44 -18.64
N GLY A 65 -6.83 -20.65 -18.17
CA GLY A 65 -5.64 -21.42 -18.58
C GLY A 65 -4.32 -20.96 -17.97
N LYS A 66 -4.26 -19.83 -17.25
CA LYS A 66 -3.06 -19.32 -16.59
C LYS A 66 -3.09 -19.59 -15.09
N TRP A 67 -1.99 -20.15 -14.57
CA TRP A 67 -1.75 -20.23 -13.14
C TRP A 67 -1.63 -18.82 -12.58
N ASN A 68 -2.70 -18.32 -11.97
CA ASN A 68 -2.67 -17.05 -11.29
C ASN A 68 -2.43 -17.32 -9.81
N ASN A 69 -1.37 -16.73 -9.28
CA ASN A 69 -1.32 -16.54 -7.85
C ASN A 69 -2.48 -15.60 -7.53
N ILE A 70 -3.53 -16.10 -6.87
CA ILE A 70 -4.31 -15.23 -5.97
C ILE A 70 -3.44 -14.99 -4.72
N GLY A 71 -2.21 -14.53 -4.95
CA GLY A 71 -1.43 -13.85 -3.93
C GLY A 71 -2.15 -12.54 -3.70
N ALA A 72 -2.45 -12.23 -2.44
CA ALA A 72 -3.22 -11.06 -2.05
C ALA A 72 -2.75 -9.84 -2.85
N PRO A 73 -3.58 -9.24 -3.74
CA PRO A 73 -3.15 -8.06 -4.45
C PRO A 73 -2.86 -7.00 -3.39
N VAL A 74 -1.62 -6.54 -3.36
CA VAL A 74 -1.15 -5.44 -2.51
C VAL A 74 -1.97 -4.23 -2.90
N VAL A 75 -3.03 -4.01 -2.15
CA VAL A 75 -3.89 -2.85 -2.29
C VAL A 75 -3.54 -1.92 -1.17
N SER A 76 -3.25 -0.67 -1.50
CA SER A 76 -2.96 0.31 -0.45
C SER A 76 -4.17 0.49 0.44
N TYR A 77 -3.92 0.41 1.75
CA TYR A 77 -4.93 0.64 2.79
C TYR A 77 -4.89 2.07 3.34
N PHE A 78 -3.99 2.88 2.79
CA PHE A 78 -3.77 4.27 3.17
C PHE A 78 -4.36 5.18 2.10
N THR A 79 -4.85 6.34 2.54
CA THR A 79 -5.02 7.49 1.65
C THR A 79 -3.68 8.20 1.47
N ASN A 80 -3.62 9.18 0.57
CA ASN A 80 -2.41 9.98 0.40
C ASN A 80 -2.07 10.73 1.70
N GLU A 81 -3.10 11.27 2.36
CA GLU A 81 -3.00 11.98 3.63
C GLU A 81 -2.50 11.04 4.72
N GLN A 82 -3.02 9.81 4.80
CA GLN A 82 -2.56 8.84 5.81
C GLN A 82 -1.11 8.37 5.58
N LEU A 83 -0.65 8.30 4.33
CA LEU A 83 0.77 8.02 4.03
C LEU A 83 1.65 9.20 4.46
N GLU A 84 1.21 10.42 4.17
CA GLU A 84 1.91 11.63 4.53
C GLU A 84 1.98 11.84 6.05
N ASP A 85 0.87 11.63 6.76
CA ASP A 85 0.80 11.68 8.23
C ASP A 85 1.73 10.64 8.86
N MET A 86 1.73 9.41 8.33
CA MET A 86 2.61 8.33 8.80
C MET A 86 4.08 8.71 8.65
N ILE A 87 4.47 9.31 7.53
CA ILE A 87 5.84 9.74 7.26
C ILE A 87 6.21 10.94 8.13
N SER A 88 5.33 11.94 8.22
CA SER A 88 5.57 13.17 8.96
C SER A 88 5.66 12.95 10.47
N GLY A 89 5.00 11.91 11.00
CA GLY A 89 5.09 11.51 12.40
C GLY A 89 6.38 10.79 12.79
N MET A 90 7.30 10.51 11.85
CA MET A 90 8.56 9.83 12.15
C MET A 90 9.64 10.83 12.60
N THR A 91 10.32 10.51 13.70
CA THR A 91 11.27 11.45 14.35
C THR A 91 12.70 11.40 13.80
N ARG A 92 13.08 10.36 13.05
CA ARG A 92 14.46 10.12 12.56
C ARG A 92 14.61 10.26 11.04
N CYS A 93 13.66 10.93 10.39
CA CYS A 93 13.73 11.25 8.98
C CYS A 93 12.99 12.54 8.68
N HIS A 94 13.23 13.10 7.50
CA HIS A 94 12.43 14.19 6.95
C HIS A 94 11.96 13.84 5.54
N LEU A 95 10.75 14.27 5.20
CA LEU A 95 10.23 14.19 3.84
C LEU A 95 11.02 15.18 2.97
N VAL A 96 11.67 14.67 1.92
CA VAL A 96 12.44 15.45 0.95
C VAL A 96 11.55 15.88 -0.22
N ASP A 97 10.77 14.95 -0.75
CA ASP A 97 9.92 15.19 -1.90
C ASP A 97 8.67 14.30 -1.89
N ARG A 98 7.61 14.79 -2.53
CA ARG A 98 6.35 14.07 -2.72
C ARG A 98 5.84 14.24 -4.15
N GLY A 99 5.46 13.12 -4.77
CA GLY A 99 4.86 13.07 -6.10
C GLY A 99 3.60 12.24 -6.08
N ILE A 100 2.43 12.88 -6.22
CA ILE A 100 1.15 12.19 -6.36
C ILE A 100 0.67 12.38 -7.80
N LYS A 101 0.54 11.28 -8.54
CA LYS A 101 0.08 11.31 -9.93
C LYS A 101 -1.20 10.52 -10.08
N GLU A 102 -2.23 11.13 -10.66
CA GLU A 102 -3.44 10.42 -11.01
C GLU A 102 -3.17 9.43 -12.15
N LYS A 103 -3.76 8.24 -12.04
CA LYS A 103 -3.64 7.17 -13.03
C LYS A 103 -5.00 6.77 -13.54
N ARG A 104 -5.03 6.44 -14.83
CA ARG A 104 -6.21 5.83 -15.45
C ARG A 104 -6.48 4.48 -14.80
N ILE A 105 -7.75 4.24 -14.55
CA ILE A 105 -8.26 3.00 -13.96
C ILE A 105 -8.87 2.17 -15.09
N GLY A 106 -8.56 0.87 -15.10
CA GLY A 106 -9.18 -0.06 -16.04
C GLY A 106 -10.69 -0.21 -15.81
N THR A 107 -11.42 -0.56 -16.87
CA THR A 107 -12.89 -0.66 -16.86
C THR A 107 -13.41 -1.60 -15.78
N LEU A 108 -12.76 -2.74 -15.55
CA LEU A 108 -13.15 -3.70 -14.51
C LEU A 108 -13.10 -3.10 -13.10
N MET A 109 -12.07 -2.30 -12.80
CA MET A 109 -11.95 -1.64 -11.50
C MET A 109 -13.01 -0.54 -11.32
N ARG A 110 -13.38 0.17 -12.40
CA ARG A 110 -14.50 1.13 -12.37
C ARG A 110 -15.83 0.45 -12.07
N LEU A 111 -16.09 -0.70 -12.70
CA LEU A 111 -17.27 -1.53 -12.43
C LEU A 111 -17.29 -2.04 -10.98
N ALA A 112 -16.12 -2.37 -10.44
CA ALA A 112 -15.96 -2.71 -9.02
C ALA A 112 -16.05 -1.48 -8.08
N GLY A 113 -16.52 -0.32 -8.56
CA GLY A 113 -16.77 0.89 -7.79
C GLY A 113 -15.54 1.73 -7.45
N ILE A 114 -14.36 1.42 -8.01
CA ILE A 114 -13.17 2.26 -7.87
C ILE A 114 -13.27 3.43 -8.85
N ARG A 115 -13.31 4.66 -8.31
CA ARG A 115 -13.49 5.89 -9.08
C ARG A 115 -12.18 6.60 -9.40
N ARG A 116 -11.20 6.56 -8.49
CA ARG A 116 -9.90 7.22 -8.66
C ARG A 116 -8.74 6.31 -8.23
N ARG A 117 -7.62 6.40 -8.93
CA ARG A 117 -6.34 5.83 -8.53
C ARG A 117 -5.26 6.89 -8.63
N THR A 118 -4.43 6.99 -7.61
CA THR A 118 -3.18 7.76 -7.66
C THR A 118 -2.01 6.84 -7.42
N ASP A 119 -0.90 7.09 -8.08
CA ASP A 119 0.40 6.53 -7.68
C ASP A 119 1.11 7.61 -6.87
N SER A 120 1.37 7.30 -5.59
CA SER A 120 1.94 8.22 -4.62
C SER A 120 3.38 7.82 -4.34
N THR A 121 4.28 8.75 -4.52
CA THR A 121 5.71 8.59 -4.30
C THR A 121 6.15 9.55 -3.21
N PHE A 122 6.83 9.03 -2.20
CA PHE A 122 7.45 9.82 -1.14
C PHE A 122 8.93 9.51 -1.07
N ILE A 123 9.76 10.54 -1.03
CA ILE A 123 11.20 10.43 -0.83
C ILE A 123 11.47 10.93 0.58
N VAL A 124 11.93 10.03 1.44
CA VAL A 124 12.30 10.32 2.83
C VAL A 124 13.79 10.17 3.01
N ARG A 125 14.42 11.10 3.72
CA ARG A 125 15.84 11.05 4.04
C ARG A 125 16.04 10.79 5.52
N LYS A 126 16.88 9.82 5.84
CA LYS A 126 17.28 9.53 7.22
C LYS A 126 18.09 10.70 7.77
N CYS A 127 17.76 11.14 8.98
CA CYS A 127 18.53 12.16 9.67
C CYS A 127 19.98 11.69 9.88
N GLN A 128 20.89 12.64 9.96
CA GLN A 128 22.23 12.37 10.46
C GLN A 128 22.10 12.39 11.98
N ASP A 129 22.26 11.22 12.62
CA ASP A 129 22.47 11.17 14.07
C ASP A 129 23.85 11.74 14.40
#